data_AF-A0AAU9W2M7-F1
#
_entry.id   AF-A0AAU9W2M7-F1
#
_cell.length_a   1.000
_cell.length_b   1.000
_cell.length_c   1.000
_cell.angle_alpha   90.00
_cell.angle_beta   90.00
_cell.angle_gamma   90.00
#
_symmetry.space_group_name_H-M   'P 1'
#
loop_
_entity.id
_entity.type
_entity.pdbx_description
1 polymer ?
#
loop_
_entity_poly.entity_id
_entity_poly.type
_entity_poly.pdbx_seq_one_letter_code
_entity_poly.pdbx_strand_id
1 'polypeptide(L)'
;MDALEDVGLNKEELEKKLVGFGCDGASIMVGKKGGVSAYLTRLQPNCITVHCFAHQLEPAFKDEVKENRLYDSCIVLLIGLYYLYHNSPKQRQSLKQSFSSLK
;
A
#
# COMPACT_ATOMS: atom_id res chain seq x y z
N MET A 1 11.82 -16.01 -13.08
CA MET A 1 11.06 -17.22 -12.64
C MET A 1 11.70 -17.78 -11.39
N ASP A 2 13.00 -17.56 -11.24
CA ASP A 2 13.87 -17.82 -10.09
C ASP A 2 13.17 -17.57 -8.74
N ALA A 3 12.59 -16.38 -8.51
CA ALA A 3 11.88 -16.08 -7.26
C ALA A 3 10.62 -16.93 -6.99
N LEU A 4 9.96 -17.45 -8.04
CA LEU A 4 8.83 -18.39 -7.89
C LEU A 4 9.34 -19.83 -7.72
N GLU A 5 10.43 -20.18 -8.40
CA GLU A 5 11.09 -21.48 -8.23
C GLU A 5 11.64 -21.65 -6.81
N ASP A 6 12.16 -20.58 -6.19
CA ASP A 6 12.61 -20.55 -4.79
C ASP A 6 11.50 -20.89 -3.78
N VAL A 7 10.24 -20.62 -4.14
CA VAL A 7 9.07 -20.98 -3.31
C VAL A 7 8.37 -22.26 -3.81
N GLY A 8 9.04 -23.03 -4.67
CA GLY A 8 8.55 -24.30 -5.20
C GLY A 8 7.48 -24.17 -6.27
N LEU A 9 7.28 -22.98 -6.84
CA LEU A 9 6.32 -22.74 -7.93
C LEU A 9 7.06 -22.70 -9.26
N ASN A 10 7.18 -23.85 -9.91
CA ASN A 10 7.73 -23.90 -11.26
C ASN A 10 6.71 -23.44 -12.31
N LYS A 11 7.21 -23.20 -13.52
CA LYS A 11 6.40 -22.70 -14.65
C LYS A 11 5.25 -23.65 -15.02
N GLU A 12 5.48 -24.96 -15.03
CA GLU A 12 4.46 -25.95 -15.42
C GLU A 12 3.30 -25.98 -14.41
N GLU A 13 3.61 -25.83 -13.12
CA GLU A 13 2.59 -25.73 -12.07
C GLU A 13 1.78 -24.45 -12.17
N LEU A 14 2.43 -23.32 -12.47
CA LEU A 14 1.74 -22.05 -12.69
C LEU A 14 0.81 -22.13 -13.90
N GLU A 15 1.28 -22.68 -15.02
CA GLU A 15 0.47 -22.88 -16.23
C GLU A 15 -0.74 -23.79 -15.97
N LYS A 16 -0.64 -24.78 -15.09
CA LYS A 16 -1.74 -25.73 -14.82
C LYS A 16 -2.68 -25.31 -13.68
N LYS A 17 -2.17 -24.68 -12.63
CA LYS A 17 -2.86 -24.54 -11.34
C LYS A 17 -3.13 -23.08 -10.93
N LEU A 18 -2.54 -22.09 -11.59
CA LEU A 18 -2.73 -20.69 -11.21
C LEU A 18 -4.16 -20.21 -11.50
N VAL A 19 -4.92 -19.91 -10.46
CA VAL A 19 -6.32 -19.45 -10.60
C VAL A 19 -6.51 -17.97 -10.27
N GLY A 20 -5.57 -17.37 -9.52
CA GLY A 20 -5.70 -15.97 -9.11
C GLY A 20 -4.39 -15.34 -8.68
N PHE A 21 -4.34 -14.02 -8.80
CA PHE A 21 -3.20 -13.19 -8.45
C PHE A 21 -3.67 -11.92 -7.75
N GLY A 22 -3.28 -11.76 -6.47
CA GLY A 22 -3.55 -10.56 -5.67
C GLY A 22 -2.37 -9.60 -5.68
N CYS A 23 -2.60 -8.30 -5.90
CA CYS A 23 -1.53 -7.30 -5.86
C CYS A 23 -2.02 -5.93 -5.36
N ASP A 24 -1.09 -5.05 -5.01
CA ASP A 24 -1.39 -3.69 -4.53
C ASP A 24 -2.01 -2.78 -5.58
N GLY A 25 -1.95 -3.13 -6.87
CA GLY A 25 -2.52 -2.31 -7.94
C GLY A 25 -1.54 -1.32 -8.55
N ALA A 26 -0.26 -1.34 -8.16
CA ALA A 26 0.77 -0.52 -8.79
C ALA A 26 0.88 -0.83 -10.29
N SER A 27 1.23 0.17 -11.11
CA SER A 27 1.31 0.02 -12.57
C SER A 27 2.22 -1.14 -13.02
N ILE A 28 3.29 -1.41 -12.26
CA ILE A 28 4.19 -2.56 -12.51
C ILE A 28 3.52 -3.92 -12.27
N MET A 29 2.49 -3.96 -11.43
CA MET A 29 1.73 -5.17 -11.12
C MET A 29 0.57 -5.36 -12.10
N VAL A 30 -0.16 -4.29 -12.42
CA VAL A 30 -1.44 -4.36 -13.15
C VAL A 30 -1.39 -3.85 -14.59
N GLY A 31 -0.21 -3.40 -15.04
CA GLY A 31 -0.02 -2.85 -16.38
C GLY A 31 -0.39 -3.83 -17.49
N LYS A 32 -1.19 -3.37 -18.46
CA LYS A 32 -1.76 -4.20 -19.54
C LYS A 32 -0.75 -4.98 -20.39
N LYS A 33 0.48 -4.46 -20.56
CA LYS A 33 1.51 -5.06 -21.41
C LYS A 33 2.65 -5.67 -20.59
N GLY A 34 3.29 -4.83 -19.75
CA GLY A 34 4.47 -5.19 -18.96
C GLY A 34 4.19 -5.49 -17.49
N GLY A 35 2.91 -5.50 -17.06
CA GLY A 35 2.56 -5.82 -15.69
C GLY A 35 2.74 -7.31 -15.38
N VAL A 36 2.98 -7.62 -14.09
CA VAL A 36 3.04 -9.00 -13.59
C VAL A 36 1.72 -9.73 -13.88
N SER A 37 0.58 -9.08 -13.68
CA SER A 37 -0.74 -9.64 -14.00
C SER A 37 -0.84 -10.05 -15.47
N ALA A 38 -0.42 -9.17 -16.39
CA ALA A 38 -0.45 -9.45 -17.81
C ALA A 38 0.47 -10.62 -18.19
N TYR A 39 1.59 -10.79 -17.51
CA TYR A 39 2.45 -11.95 -17.68
C TYR A 39 1.80 -13.24 -17.17
N LEU A 40 1.21 -13.21 -15.97
CA LEU A 40 0.54 -14.37 -15.38
C LEU A 40 -0.71 -14.78 -16.17
N THR A 41 -1.48 -13.83 -16.69
CA THR A 41 -2.61 -14.12 -17.59
C THR A 41 -2.15 -14.71 -18.94
N ARG A 42 -0.97 -14.35 -19.43
CA ARG A 42 -0.39 -15.01 -20.62
C ARG A 42 0.03 -16.45 -20.34
N LEU A 43 0.53 -16.75 -19.13
CA LEU A 43 0.87 -18.10 -18.71
C LEU A 43 -0.38 -18.96 -18.47
N GLN A 44 -1.39 -18.41 -17.81
CA GLN A 44 -2.65 -19.08 -17.52
C GLN A 44 -3.81 -18.12 -17.78
N PRO A 45 -4.48 -18.23 -18.95
CA PRO A 45 -5.55 -17.31 -19.38
C PRO A 45 -6.72 -17.18 -18.41
N ASN A 46 -6.96 -18.18 -17.57
CA ASN A 46 -8.05 -18.18 -16.58
C ASN A 46 -7.65 -17.57 -15.23
N CYS A 47 -6.42 -17.10 -15.07
CA CYS A 47 -5.97 -16.46 -13.83
C CYS A 47 -6.67 -15.11 -13.63
N ILE A 48 -7.37 -14.97 -12.51
CA ILE A 48 -8.07 -13.74 -12.13
C ILE A 48 -7.13 -12.83 -11.35
N THR A 49 -6.91 -11.61 -11.86
CA THR A 49 -6.16 -10.59 -11.12
C THR A 49 -7.10 -9.82 -10.19
N VAL A 50 -6.77 -9.79 -8.90
CA VAL A 50 -7.50 -9.05 -7.88
C VAL A 50 -6.62 -7.94 -7.33
N HIS A 51 -7.13 -6.71 -7.38
CA HIS A 51 -6.44 -5.57 -6.79
C HIS A 51 -6.76 -5.49 -5.30
N CYS A 52 -5.81 -5.00 -4.52
CA CYS A 52 -6.02 -4.74 -3.11
C CYS A 52 -7.03 -3.59 -2.95
N PHE A 53 -8.25 -3.91 -2.52
CA PHE A 53 -9.30 -2.91 -2.28
C PHE A 53 -8.86 -1.82 -1.32
N ALA A 54 -8.11 -2.16 -0.26
CA ALA A 54 -7.59 -1.16 0.68
C ALA A 54 -6.67 -0.14 -0.01
N HIS A 55 -5.78 -0.62 -0.90
CA HIS A 55 -4.88 0.26 -1.66
C HIS A 55 -5.61 1.03 -2.76
N GLN A 56 -6.75 0.55 -3.28
CA GLN A 56 -7.58 1.33 -4.20
C GLN A 56 -8.44 2.39 -3.48
N LEU A 57 -8.89 2.10 -2.27
CA LEU A 57 -9.71 3.00 -1.48
C LEU A 57 -8.93 4.21 -0.95
N GLU A 58 -7.67 4.02 -0.53
CA GLU A 58 -6.81 5.10 -0.05
C GLU A 58 -6.66 6.27 -1.05
N PRO A 59 -6.24 6.05 -2.31
CA PRO A 59 -6.14 7.11 -3.30
C PRO A 59 -7.50 7.65 -3.72
N ALA A 60 -8.54 6.81 -3.83
CA ALA A 60 -9.88 7.27 -4.17
C ALA A 60 -10.45 8.23 -3.11
N PHE A 61 -10.28 7.88 -1.84
CA PHE A 61 -10.66 8.75 -0.73
C PHE A 61 -9.87 10.05 -0.77
N LYS A 62 -8.54 9.96 -0.93
CA LYS A 62 -7.65 11.13 -1.03
C LYS A 62 -8.03 12.05 -2.18
N ASP A 63 -8.38 11.50 -3.33
CA ASP A 63 -8.81 12.27 -4.50
C ASP A 63 -10.14 13.00 -4.29
N GLU A 64 -11.07 12.42 -3.54
CA GLU A 64 -12.34 13.06 -3.20
C GLU A 64 -12.14 14.24 -2.23
N VAL A 65 -11.27 14.07 -1.24
CA VAL A 65 -11.10 15.07 -0.17
C VAL A 65 -10.00 16.11 -0.45
N LYS A 66 -9.22 15.98 -1.52
CA LYS A 66 -8.06 16.87 -1.79
C LYS A 66 -8.40 18.34 -1.95
N GLU A 67 -9.60 18.66 -2.44
CA GLU A 67 -10.06 20.04 -2.61
C GLU A 67 -10.65 20.62 -1.30
N ASN A 68 -10.84 19.80 -0.27
CA ASN A 68 -11.36 20.24 1.01
C ASN A 68 -10.24 20.87 1.86
N ARG A 69 -10.27 22.21 1.97
CA ARG A 69 -9.29 22.98 2.75
C ARG A 69 -9.22 22.59 4.23
N LEU A 70 -10.31 22.12 4.84
CA LEU A 70 -10.30 21.64 6.22
C LEU A 70 -9.56 20.32 6.32
N TYR A 71 -9.80 19.39 5.39
CA TYR A 71 -9.05 18.13 5.33
C TYR A 71 -7.55 18.39 5.20
N ASP A 72 -7.15 19.24 4.26
CA ASP A 72 -5.73 19.59 4.06
C ASP A 72 -5.12 20.20 5.33
N SER A 73 -5.78 21.19 5.93
CA SER A 73 -5.32 21.82 7.18
C SER A 73 -5.18 20.81 8.33
N CYS A 74 -6.16 19.92 8.49
CA CYS A 74 -6.14 18.88 9.52
C CYS A 74 -5.00 17.88 9.29
N ILE A 75 -4.81 17.39 8.06
CA ILE A 75 -3.76 16.43 7.74
C ILE A 75 -2.38 17.05 7.92
N VAL A 76 -2.16 18.28 7.46
CA VAL A 76 -0.89 19.01 7.68
C VAL A 76 -0.59 19.17 9.17
N LEU A 77 -1.59 19.56 9.97
CA LEU A 77 -1.43 19.68 11.43
C LEU A 77 -1.06 18.34 12.07
N LEU A 78 -1.80 17.27 11.76
CA LEU A 78 -1.58 15.94 12.34
C LEU A 78 -0.21 15.37 11.96
N ILE A 79 0.20 15.51 10.69
CA ILE A 79 1.53 15.10 10.22
C ILE A 79 2.63 15.94 10.90
N GLY A 80 2.41 17.25 11.04
CA GLY A 80 3.33 18.14 11.75
C GLY A 80 3.53 17.72 13.20
N LEU A 81 2.44 17.44 13.92
CA LEU A 81 2.50 16.93 15.29
C LEU A 81 3.21 15.57 15.37
N TYR A 82 2.91 14.66 14.44
CA TYR A 82 3.61 13.38 14.36
C TYR A 82 5.11 13.58 14.23
N TYR A 83 5.58 14.38 13.26
CA TYR A 83 7.01 14.61 13.08
C TYR A 83 7.66 15.33 14.25
N LEU A 84 6.99 16.33 14.83
CA LEU A 84 7.46 17.07 16.00
C LEU A 84 7.83 16.10 17.14
N TYR A 85 6.95 15.16 17.47
CA TYR A 85 7.17 14.25 18.60
C TYR A 85 7.85 12.93 18.24
N HIS A 86 7.73 12.46 17.00
CA HIS A 86 8.41 11.24 16.55
C HIS A 86 9.91 11.47 16.40
N ASN A 87 10.31 12.57 15.75
CA ASN A 87 11.70 12.84 15.43
C ASN A 87 12.48 13.52 16.57
N SER A 88 11.80 14.07 17.58
CA SER A 88 12.45 14.74 18.72
C SER A 88 12.14 14.04 20.05
N PRO A 89 13.04 13.16 20.53
CA PRO A 89 12.91 12.54 21.84
C PRO A 89 12.74 13.57 22.97
N LYS A 90 13.43 14.71 22.86
CA LYS A 90 13.35 15.83 23.82
C LYS A 90 11.94 16.43 23.88
N GLN A 91 11.35 16.76 22.74
CA GLN A 91 9.99 17.32 22.71
C GLN A 91 8.95 16.30 23.19
N ARG A 92 9.13 15.02 22.83
CA ARG A 92 8.29 13.94 23.34
C ARG A 92 8.39 13.78 24.86
N GLN A 93 9.59 13.89 25.43
CA GLN A 93 9.78 13.84 26.88
C GLN A 93 9.15 15.05 27.58
N SER A 94 9.33 16.25 27.01
CA SER A 94 8.72 17.48 27.52
C SER A 94 7.19 17.41 27.52
N LEU A 95 6.57 16.82 26.49
CA LEU A 95 5.13 16.57 26.43
C LEU A 95 4.67 15.65 27.58
N LYS A 96 5.37 14.55 27.81
CA LYS A 96 5.07 13.62 28.92
C LYS A 96 5.19 14.28 30.29
N GLN A 97 6.23 15.10 30.48
CA GLN A 97 6.44 15.85 31.72
C GLN A 97 5.30 16.85 31.94
N SER A 98 4.96 17.65 30.92
CA SER A 98 3.88 18.63 31.00
C SER A 98 2.54 17.98 31.34
N PHE A 99 2.21 16.83 30.75
CA PHE A 99 1.01 16.07 31.10
C PHE A 99 1.02 15.55 32.54
N SER A 100 2.19 15.12 33.02
CA SER A 100 2.34 14.62 34.39
C SER A 100 2.14 15.73 35.43
N SER A 101 2.48 16.97 35.10
CA SER A 101 2.27 18.15 35.95
C SER A 101 0.82 18.66 36.01
N LEU A 102 -0.05 18.17 35.12
CA LEU A 102 -1.49 18.47 35.13
C LEU A 102 -2.29 17.50 36.01
N LYS A 103 -1.65 16.43 36.50
CA LYS A 103 -2.19 15.55 37.54
C LYS A 103 -1.85 16.10 38.92
#